data_AF-A0A822GET5-F1
#
_entry.id   AF-A0A822GET5-F1
#
_cell.length_a   1.000
_cell.length_b   1.000
_cell.length_c   1.000
_cell.angle_alpha   90.00
_cell.angle_beta   90.00
_cell.angle_gamma   90.00
#
_symmetry.space_group_name_H-M   'P 1'
#
loop_
_entity.id
_entity.type
_entity.pdbx_description
1 polymer ?
#
loop_
_entity_poly.entity_id
_entity_poly.type
_entity_poly.pdbx_seq_one_letter_code
_entity_poly.pdbx_strand_id
1 'polypeptide(L)'
;MIKHFRLPNENGPEIAVKDLPSCRQCQSLVRPYVVWFEESVWPDVLKKIDEEITQCDLFLVVGTSAIIYPAAAYAMIVARRGIPVAE
;
A
#
# COMPACT_ATOMS: atom_id res chain seq x y z
N MET A 1 -14.59 2.08 17.87
CA MET A 1 -14.85 3.53 18.00
C MET A 1 -14.34 4.18 16.72
N ILE A 2 -15.21 4.35 15.72
CA ILE A 2 -14.82 4.93 14.42
C ILE A 2 -14.59 6.41 14.66
N LYS A 3 -13.32 6.81 14.81
CA LYS A 3 -12.95 8.23 14.88
C LYS A 3 -13.47 8.89 13.61
N HIS A 4 -14.24 9.97 13.76
CA HIS A 4 -14.65 10.82 12.65
C HIS A 4 -13.38 11.34 11.95
N PHE A 5 -12.99 10.69 10.88
CA PHE A 5 -11.89 11.13 10.03
C PHE A 5 -12.41 12.28 9.18
N ARG A 6 -12.23 13.51 9.67
CA ARG A 6 -12.62 14.74 8.97
C ARG A 6 -11.49 15.10 8.00
N LEU A 7 -11.71 14.89 6.70
CA LEU A 7 -10.75 15.27 5.66
C LEU A 7 -10.67 16.81 5.53
N PRO A 8 -9.53 17.39 5.10
CA PRO A 8 -9.30 18.84 5.08
C PRO A 8 -10.03 19.62 3.98
N ASN A 9 -10.98 19.01 3.28
CA ASN A 9 -11.78 19.68 2.25
C ASN A 9 -13.25 19.37 2.47
N GLU A 10 -13.95 20.33 3.05
CA GLU A 10 -15.35 20.30 3.46
C GLU A 10 -16.36 20.40 2.29
N ASN A 11 -15.87 20.49 1.04
CA ASN A 11 -16.68 20.55 -0.18
C ASN A 11 -16.67 19.25 -1.01
N GLY A 12 -16.44 18.10 -0.38
CA GLY A 12 -16.59 16.81 -1.03
C GLY A 12 -18.06 16.44 -1.28
N PRO A 13 -18.37 15.57 -2.26
CA PRO A 13 -19.73 15.06 -2.39
C PRO A 13 -20.15 14.33 -1.11
N GLU A 14 -21.25 14.76 -0.51
CA GLU A 14 -21.85 14.07 0.62
C GLU A 14 -22.58 12.82 0.09
N ILE A 15 -21.97 11.65 0.31
CA ILE A 15 -22.53 10.36 -0.10
C ILE A 15 -23.26 9.76 1.11
N ALA A 16 -24.56 9.49 0.96
CA ALA A 16 -25.31 8.86 2.03
C ALA A 16 -24.80 7.43 2.27
N VAL A 17 -24.74 6.99 3.53
CA VAL A 17 -24.22 5.66 3.90
C VAL A 17 -24.96 4.51 3.18
N LYS A 18 -26.26 4.69 2.91
CA LYS A 18 -27.09 3.74 2.16
C LYS A 18 -26.64 3.53 0.71
N ASP A 19 -25.90 4.49 0.15
CA ASP A 19 -25.39 4.46 -1.22
C ASP A 19 -23.96 3.90 -1.27
N LEU A 20 -23.36 3.56 -0.13
CA LEU A 20 -22.05 2.91 -0.04
C LEU A 20 -22.16 1.39 -0.24
N PRO A 21 -21.11 0.73 -0.77
CA PRO A 21 -21.07 -0.72 -0.91
C PRO A 21 -21.23 -1.46 0.43
N SER A 22 -22.13 -2.45 0.46
CA SER A 22 -22.35 -3.34 1.62
C SER A 22 -22.14 -4.82 1.28
N CYS A 23 -21.85 -5.61 2.31
CA CYS A 23 -21.69 -7.06 2.19
C CYS A 23 -23.04 -7.74 1.95
N ARG A 24 -23.14 -8.58 0.92
CA ARG A 24 -24.39 -9.30 0.57
C ARG A 24 -24.86 -10.29 1.64
N GLN A 25 -23.99 -10.69 2.57
CA GLN A 25 -24.31 -11.68 3.61
C GLN A 25 -24.64 -11.04 4.96
N CYS A 26 -23.86 -10.05 5.42
CA CYS A 26 -24.01 -9.44 6.74
C CYS A 26 -24.44 -7.96 6.71
N GLN A 27 -24.62 -7.37 5.53
CA GLN A 27 -25.01 -5.97 5.31
C GLN A 27 -24.07 -4.91 5.93
N SER A 28 -22.90 -5.31 6.41
CA SER A 28 -21.87 -4.37 6.89
C SER A 28 -21.21 -3.64 5.72
N LEU A 29 -20.71 -2.42 5.95
CA LEU A 29 -19.94 -1.68 4.95
C LEU A 29 -18.69 -2.47 4.54
N VAL A 30 -18.44 -2.55 3.23
CA VAL A 30 -17.18 -3.09 2.72
C VAL A 30 -16.20 -1.95 2.48
N ARG A 31 -14.92 -2.21 2.74
CA ARG A 31 -13.83 -1.29 2.40
C ARG A 31 -13.08 -1.81 1.18
N PRO A 32 -12.40 -0.93 0.43
CA PRO A 32 -11.48 -1.35 -0.61
C PRO A 32 -10.38 -2.25 -0.03
N TYR A 33 -9.96 -3.24 -0.82
CA TYR A 33 -8.84 -4.11 -0.48
C TYR A 33 -7.51 -3.43 -0.88
N VAL A 34 -7.15 -2.40 -0.11
CA VAL A 34 -5.93 -1.60 -0.27
C VAL A 34 -5.31 -1.33 1.09
N VAL A 35 -4.01 -1.05 1.11
CA VAL A 35 -3.29 -0.57 2.30
C VAL A 35 -3.41 0.95 2.34
N TRP A 36 -4.02 1.49 3.40
CA TRP A 36 -4.00 2.93 3.64
C TRP A 36 -2.70 3.37 4.30
N PHE A 37 -2.45 4.69 4.32
CA PHE A 37 -1.39 5.23 5.14
C PHE A 37 -1.57 4.80 6.60
N GLU A 38 -0.44 4.49 7.25
CA GLU A 38 -0.38 3.97 8.63
C GLU A 38 -0.94 2.55 8.82
N GLU A 39 -1.47 1.90 7.79
CA GLU A 39 -1.79 0.48 7.84
C GLU A 39 -0.57 -0.37 7.48
N SER A 40 -0.40 -1.48 8.18
CA SER A 40 0.64 -2.45 7.84
C SER A 40 0.31 -3.19 6.56
N VAL A 41 1.32 -3.37 5.71
CA VAL A 41 1.26 -4.32 4.60
C VAL A 41 1.16 -5.75 5.16
N TRP A 42 0.45 -6.63 4.45
CA TRP A 42 0.27 -8.02 4.89
C TRP A 42 1.61 -8.76 5.05
N PRO A 43 1.81 -9.53 6.14
CA PRO A 43 3.08 -10.21 6.40
C PRO A 43 3.53 -11.19 5.32
N ASP A 44 2.58 -11.88 4.67
CA ASP A 44 2.87 -12.82 3.59
C ASP A 44 3.34 -12.13 2.31
N VAL A 45 2.84 -10.93 2.03
CA VAL A 45 3.33 -10.08 0.93
C VAL A 45 4.75 -9.61 1.22
N LEU A 46 5.02 -9.13 2.44
CA LEU A 46 6.36 -8.71 2.84
C LEU A 46 7.37 -9.86 2.73
N LYS A 47 6.99 -11.06 3.20
CA LYS A 47 7.84 -12.26 3.08
C LYS A 47 8.19 -12.58 1.62
N LYS A 48 7.22 -12.52 0.71
CA LYS A 48 7.47 -12.74 -0.72
C LYS A 48 8.43 -11.70 -1.30
N ILE A 49 8.26 -10.43 -0.93
CA ILE A 49 9.18 -9.38 -1.37
C ILE A 49 10.59 -9.69 -0.88
N ASP A 50 10.76 -10.06 0.40
CA ASP A 50 12.06 -10.39 0.98
C ASP A 50 12.73 -11.56 0.24
N GLU A 51 11.97 -12.58 -0.16
CA GLU A 51 12.47 -13.72 -0.95
C GLU A 51 12.98 -13.25 -2.33
N GLU A 52 12.21 -12.45 -3.06
CA GLU A 52 12.55 -11.95 -4.40
C GLU A 52 13.76 -11.00 -4.38
N ILE A 53 13.76 -10.01 -3.47
CA ILE A 53 14.88 -9.07 -3.35
C ILE A 53 16.16 -9.73 -2.83
N THR A 54 16.09 -10.94 -2.27
CA THR A 54 17.27 -11.70 -1.84
C THR A 54 17.87 -12.51 -2.99
N GLN A 55 17.08 -12.88 -3.99
CA GLN A 55 17.49 -13.75 -5.09
C GLN A 55 17.74 -12.99 -6.40
N CYS A 56 17.23 -11.77 -6.55
CA CYS A 56 17.39 -11.01 -7.78
C CYS A 56 18.85 -10.65 -8.08
N ASP A 57 19.16 -10.58 -9.37
CA ASP A 57 20.43 -10.20 -10.00
C ASP A 57 20.34 -8.89 -10.80
N LEU A 58 19.15 -8.28 -10.88
CA LEU A 58 18.87 -6.94 -11.38
C LEU A 58 17.60 -6.40 -10.69
N PHE A 59 17.56 -5.10 -10.38
CA PHE A 59 16.37 -4.42 -9.86
C PHE A 59 16.04 -3.15 -10.64
N LEU A 60 14.78 -3.03 -11.09
CA LEU A 60 14.31 -1.88 -11.86
C LEU A 60 13.30 -1.05 -11.04
N VAL A 61 13.52 0.26 -10.98
CA VAL A 61 12.66 1.23 -10.28
C VAL A 61 11.86 2.02 -11.31
N VAL A 62 10.67 1.54 -11.65
CA VAL A 62 9.90 2.11 -12.77
C VAL A 62 8.74 2.98 -12.28
N GLY A 63 8.72 4.25 -12.68
CA GLY A 63 7.54 5.12 -12.54
C GLY A 63 7.13 5.43 -11.09
N THR A 64 8.08 5.52 -10.17
CA THR A 64 7.85 5.84 -8.75
C THR A 64 8.74 6.98 -8.29
N SER A 65 8.27 7.80 -7.36
CA SER A 65 9.10 8.81 -6.70
C SER A 65 10.05 8.24 -5.65
N ALA A 66 9.87 6.97 -5.28
CA ALA A 66 10.65 6.29 -4.24
C ALA A 66 10.63 6.98 -2.86
N ILE A 67 9.47 7.53 -2.45
CA ILE A 67 9.31 8.25 -1.16
C ILE A 67 8.55 7.42 -0.11
N ILE A 68 7.58 6.60 -0.52
CA ILE A 68 6.67 5.91 0.41
C ILE A 68 7.29 4.60 0.92
N TYR A 69 7.34 4.46 2.24
CA TYR A 69 7.83 3.26 2.92
C TYR A 69 6.72 2.20 3.08
N PRO A 70 7.06 0.91 3.03
CA PRO A 70 8.42 0.34 2.94
C PRO A 70 9.01 0.28 1.51
N ALA A 71 8.20 0.47 0.47
CA ALA A 71 8.60 0.24 -0.93
C ALA A 71 9.86 1.00 -1.38
N ALA A 72 10.02 2.25 -0.93
CA ALA A 72 11.18 3.08 -1.20
C ALA A 72 12.54 2.46 -0.78
N ALA A 73 12.53 1.55 0.20
CA ALA A 73 13.77 0.99 0.74
C ALA A 73 14.38 -0.13 -0.13
N TYR A 74 13.58 -0.80 -0.97
CA TYR A 74 14.00 -2.05 -1.61
C TYR A 74 15.16 -1.86 -2.59
N ALA A 75 15.15 -0.79 -3.40
CA ALA A 75 16.25 -0.47 -4.31
C ALA A 75 17.59 -0.33 -3.57
N MET A 76 17.59 0.36 -2.42
CA MET A 76 18.78 0.52 -1.59
C MET A 76 19.24 -0.79 -0.93
N ILE A 77 18.30 -1.65 -0.51
CA ILE A 77 18.62 -2.98 0.03
C ILE A 77 19.33 -3.83 -1.03
N VAL A 78 18.82 -3.81 -2.26
CA VAL A 78 19.41 -4.57 -3.39
C VAL A 78 20.76 -4.00 -3.81
N ALA A 79 20.90 -2.67 -3.92
CA ALA A 79 22.17 -2.03 -4.26
C ALA A 79 23.29 -2.37 -3.25
N ARG A 80 22.97 -2.46 -1.95
CA ARG A 80 23.92 -2.87 -0.90
C ARG A 80 24.42 -4.30 -1.03
N ARG A 81 23.71 -5.16 -1.77
CA ARG A 81 24.15 -6.52 -2.11
C ARG A 81 25.12 -6.54 -3.30
N GLY A 82 25.40 -5.40 -3.93
CA GLY A 82 26.23 -5.31 -5.14
C GLY A 82 25.49 -5.69 -6.43
N ILE A 83 24.16 -5.78 -6.37
CA ILE A 83 23.31 -6.09 -7.52
C ILE A 83 23.00 -4.81 -8.30
N PRO A 84 23.06 -4.82 -9.64
CA PRO A 84 22.69 -3.67 -10.46
C PRO A 84 21.27 -3.18 -10.18
N VAL A 85 21.13 -1.85 -10.04
CA VAL A 85 19.84 -1.16 -9.89
C VAL A 85 19.76 -0.08 -10.96
N ALA A 86 18.62 0.00 -11.66
CA ALA A 86 18.34 1.04 -12.64
C ALA A 86 16.95 1.65 -12.39
N GLU A 87 16.78 2.93 -12.74
CA GLU A 87 15.55 3.72 -12.61
C GLU A 87 15.13 4.34 -13.95
#